data_AF-A0A447JPQ8-F1
#
_entry.id   AF-A0A447JPQ8-F1
#
_cell.length_a   1.000
_cell.length_b   1.000
_cell.length_c   1.000
_cell.angle_alpha   90.00
_cell.angle_beta   90.00
_cell.angle_gamma   90.00
#
_symmetry.space_group_name_H-M   'P 1'
#
loop_
_entity.id
_entity.type
_entity.pdbx_description
1 polymer ?
#
loop_
_entity_poly.entity_id
_entity_poly.type
_entity_poly.pdbx_seq_one_letter_code
_entity_poly.pdbx_strand_id
1 'polypeptide(L)'
;MKGKFLCGLLVSLLISGCGDDNTPTEKVLKEQFSNQFHGRLILDSIDIKETSVDGNKRTYAADGLLSTGYDLYTPVASLTDYIVVQKSWDKGKDIKFSATLNSLGNKDTGWKTIFSSLQMSETPKGNPIPNVETDGKYIIMDGAGFDDKINAIKDEYARKKSKLNELNNDIAKVKTNILVINKEIDEYWGKGEDGKTQSRYFVQRDLNKELELFNKENAPYYFEKKYNAEVFDPAMKARREKLKNYRLSDFDDIRAEKRAVLEKHKEEYSVKYNEINEKIKAKMKVLDDGLQELIAKKRGLIQQQSTISDEIRNLDYQYKNWVNFMEELNKRK
;
A
#
# COMPACT_ATOMS: atom_id res chain seq x y z
N MET A 1 -69.78 -76.64 -54.78
CA MET A 1 -68.37 -76.41 -55.18
C MET A 1 -67.71 -75.53 -54.14
N LYS A 2 -66.56 -76.00 -53.59
CA LYS A 2 -65.35 -75.29 -53.09
C LYS A 2 -65.57 -74.12 -52.11
N GLY A 3 -64.98 -74.02 -50.92
CA GLY A 3 -63.82 -74.68 -50.30
C GLY A 3 -63.44 -73.91 -49.01
N LYS A 4 -62.74 -74.60 -48.11
CA LYS A 4 -62.29 -74.22 -46.75
C LYS A 4 -61.23 -73.09 -46.77
N PHE A 5 -61.11 -72.27 -45.71
CA PHE A 5 -60.07 -72.39 -44.65
C PHE A 5 -60.02 -71.20 -43.65
N LEU A 6 -59.66 -71.55 -42.42
CA LEU A 6 -59.34 -70.77 -41.22
C LEU A 6 -57.96 -70.06 -41.33
N CYS A 7 -57.80 -68.89 -40.68
CA CYS A 7 -56.58 -68.34 -40.02
C CYS A 7 -56.78 -66.82 -39.84
N GLY A 8 -56.52 -66.14 -38.74
CA GLY A 8 -55.96 -66.52 -37.44
C GLY A 8 -56.00 -65.27 -36.55
N LEU A 9 -56.29 -65.49 -35.27
CA LEU A 9 -56.15 -64.53 -34.17
C LEU A 9 -54.66 -64.17 -34.02
N LEU A 10 -54.31 -62.89 -33.89
CA LEU A 10 -53.06 -62.47 -33.25
C LEU A 10 -53.31 -61.24 -32.40
N VAL A 11 -53.69 -61.52 -31.16
CA VAL A 11 -53.57 -60.64 -30.00
C VAL A 11 -52.09 -60.32 -29.85
N SER A 12 -51.69 -59.07 -30.02
CA SER A 12 -50.37 -58.58 -29.62
C SER A 12 -50.29 -58.58 -28.11
N LEU A 13 -49.98 -59.76 -27.56
CA LEU A 13 -49.56 -59.94 -26.18
C LEU A 13 -48.30 -59.11 -25.95
N LEU A 14 -48.42 -58.18 -24.99
CA LEU A 14 -47.35 -57.66 -24.17
C LEU A 14 -46.40 -58.81 -23.80
N ILE A 15 -45.25 -58.88 -24.45
CA ILE A 15 -44.11 -59.58 -23.88
C ILE A 15 -43.50 -58.59 -22.89
N SER A 16 -44.08 -58.59 -21.68
CA SER A 16 -43.32 -58.44 -20.46
C SER A 16 -42.20 -59.48 -20.49
N GLY A 17 -41.06 -59.12 -21.09
CA GLY A 17 -39.83 -59.87 -20.91
C GLY A 17 -39.50 -59.79 -19.43
N CYS A 18 -39.49 -60.95 -18.76
CA CYS A 18 -38.92 -61.10 -17.43
C CYS A 18 -37.56 -60.39 -17.41
N GLY A 19 -37.45 -59.29 -16.67
CA GLY A 19 -36.14 -58.79 -16.27
C GLY A 19 -35.44 -59.94 -15.56
N ASP A 20 -34.29 -60.35 -16.07
CA ASP A 20 -33.41 -61.27 -15.36
C ASP A 20 -33.21 -60.72 -13.94
N ASP A 21 -33.26 -61.56 -12.91
CA ASP A 21 -33.09 -61.19 -11.48
C ASP A 21 -31.73 -60.49 -11.18
N ASN A 22 -30.90 -60.30 -12.22
CA ASN A 22 -29.55 -59.75 -12.20
C ASN A 22 -29.46 -58.36 -12.86
N THR A 23 -30.55 -57.76 -13.36
CA THR A 23 -30.54 -56.36 -13.84
C THR A 23 -30.70 -55.37 -12.68
N PRO A 24 -29.76 -54.41 -12.48
CA PRO A 24 -29.89 -53.42 -11.42
C PRO A 24 -31.15 -52.56 -11.58
N THR A 25 -31.80 -52.26 -10.45
CA THR A 25 -32.91 -51.30 -10.45
C THR A 25 -32.43 -49.87 -10.68
N GLU A 26 -33.29 -49.01 -11.23
CA GLU A 26 -32.98 -47.60 -11.48
C GLU A 26 -32.53 -46.86 -10.20
N LYS A 27 -33.15 -47.16 -9.06
CA LYS A 27 -32.76 -46.60 -7.75
C LYS A 27 -31.30 -46.91 -7.43
N VAL A 28 -30.89 -48.18 -7.59
CA VAL A 28 -29.50 -48.60 -7.35
C VAL A 28 -28.55 -47.92 -8.33
N LEU A 29 -28.93 -47.80 -9.60
CA LEU A 29 -28.14 -47.10 -10.60
C LEU A 29 -27.92 -45.63 -10.24
N LYS A 30 -28.97 -44.93 -9.81
CA LYS A 30 -28.90 -43.52 -9.37
C LYS A 30 -28.00 -43.35 -8.14
N GLU A 31 -28.15 -44.22 -7.14
CA GLU A 31 -27.32 -44.20 -5.92
C GLU A 31 -25.84 -44.46 -6.23
N GLN A 32 -25.55 -45.50 -7.01
CA GLN A 32 -24.17 -45.87 -7.37
C GLN A 32 -23.52 -44.84 -8.30
N PHE A 33 -24.28 -44.28 -9.26
CA PHE A 33 -23.81 -43.18 -10.11
C PHE A 33 -23.45 -41.95 -9.28
N SER A 34 -24.36 -41.52 -8.39
CA SER A 34 -24.11 -40.39 -7.49
C SER A 34 -22.84 -40.61 -6.66
N ASN A 35 -22.66 -41.81 -6.09
CA ASN A 35 -21.46 -42.16 -5.34
C ASN A 35 -20.19 -42.11 -6.20
N GLN A 36 -20.26 -42.63 -7.43
CA GLN A 36 -19.13 -42.65 -8.36
C GLN A 36 -18.70 -41.23 -8.80
N PHE A 37 -19.66 -40.32 -9.01
CA PHE A 37 -19.40 -38.95 -9.47
C PHE A 37 -19.49 -37.91 -8.34
N HIS A 38 -19.39 -38.35 -7.08
CA HIS A 38 -19.41 -37.51 -5.88
C HIS A 38 -20.58 -36.51 -5.83
N GLY A 39 -21.74 -36.90 -6.34
CA GLY A 39 -22.95 -36.07 -6.39
C GLY A 39 -22.84 -34.82 -7.28
N ARG A 40 -21.80 -34.69 -8.10
CA ARG A 40 -21.64 -33.54 -9.02
C ARG A 40 -22.62 -33.58 -10.19
N LEU A 41 -22.92 -34.79 -10.66
CA LEU A 41 -23.89 -35.07 -11.71
C LEU A 41 -25.02 -35.90 -11.11
N ILE A 42 -26.24 -35.57 -11.49
CA ILE A 42 -27.46 -36.28 -11.13
C ILE A 42 -27.82 -37.15 -12.32
N LEU A 43 -28.07 -38.44 -12.08
CA LEU A 43 -28.62 -39.35 -13.08
C LEU A 43 -30.14 -39.19 -13.09
N ASP A 44 -30.70 -38.56 -14.12
CA ASP A 44 -32.13 -38.26 -14.20
C ASP A 44 -32.92 -39.44 -14.77
N SER A 45 -32.42 -40.00 -15.87
CA SER A 45 -32.95 -41.20 -16.51
C SER A 45 -31.84 -42.06 -17.11
N ILE A 46 -32.10 -43.35 -17.24
CA ILE A 46 -31.17 -44.31 -17.81
C ILE A 46 -31.91 -45.45 -18.50
N ASP A 47 -31.54 -45.70 -19.74
CA ASP A 47 -31.91 -46.87 -20.52
C ASP A 47 -30.66 -47.75 -20.68
N ILE A 48 -30.80 -49.04 -20.36
CA ILE A 48 -29.69 -49.99 -20.45
C ILE A 48 -30.03 -51.14 -21.40
N LYS A 49 -29.08 -51.48 -22.26
CA LYS A 49 -29.15 -52.63 -23.16
C LYS A 49 -27.97 -53.55 -22.90
N GLU A 50 -28.25 -54.79 -22.54
CA GLU A 50 -27.19 -55.79 -22.28
C GLU A 50 -26.36 -56.05 -23.53
N THR A 51 -25.04 -56.04 -23.37
CA THR A 51 -24.06 -56.29 -24.44
C THR A 51 -23.22 -57.53 -24.17
N SER A 52 -23.04 -57.93 -22.91
CA SER A 52 -22.34 -59.18 -22.56
C SER A 52 -22.66 -59.68 -21.15
N VAL A 53 -22.54 -61.00 -20.97
CA VAL A 53 -22.73 -61.71 -19.69
C VAL A 53 -21.51 -62.59 -19.42
N ASP A 54 -20.96 -62.53 -18.21
CA ASP A 54 -19.85 -63.35 -17.73
C ASP A 54 -20.07 -63.71 -16.25
N GLY A 55 -20.64 -64.89 -16.02
CA GLY A 55 -21.08 -65.30 -14.68
C GLY A 55 -22.06 -64.30 -14.06
N ASN A 56 -21.73 -63.79 -12.87
CA ASN A 56 -22.54 -62.76 -12.17
C ASN A 56 -22.23 -61.33 -12.64
N LYS A 57 -21.33 -61.16 -13.61
CA LYS A 57 -21.01 -59.86 -14.21
C LYS A 57 -21.86 -59.67 -15.46
N ARG A 58 -22.47 -58.49 -15.58
CA ARG A 58 -23.19 -58.07 -16.78
C ARG A 58 -22.66 -56.73 -17.27
N THR A 59 -22.54 -56.59 -18.58
CA THR A 59 -22.15 -55.34 -19.23
C THR A 59 -23.31 -54.82 -20.05
N TYR A 60 -23.58 -53.52 -19.95
CA TYR A 60 -24.64 -52.84 -20.66
C TYR A 60 -24.07 -51.64 -21.42
N ALA A 61 -24.62 -51.38 -22.60
CA ALA A 61 -24.64 -50.04 -23.16
C ALA A 61 -25.71 -49.25 -22.39
N ALA A 62 -25.32 -48.10 -21.86
CA ALA A 62 -26.19 -47.23 -21.08
C ALA A 62 -26.30 -45.88 -21.78
N ASP A 63 -27.52 -45.42 -22.01
CA ASP A 63 -27.82 -44.10 -22.55
C ASP A 63 -28.85 -43.42 -21.65
N GLY A 64 -28.88 -42.09 -21.60
CA GLY A 64 -29.87 -41.42 -20.77
C GLY A 64 -29.64 -39.93 -20.60
N LEU A 65 -30.14 -39.39 -19.49
CA LEU A 65 -30.05 -37.99 -19.13
C LEU A 65 -29.34 -37.78 -17.80
N LEU A 66 -28.44 -36.79 -17.78
CA LEU A 66 -27.81 -36.25 -16.58
C LEU A 66 -28.18 -34.78 -16.41
N SER A 67 -28.05 -34.28 -15.20
CA SER A 67 -28.12 -32.84 -14.92
C SER A 67 -27.20 -32.45 -13.77
N THR A 68 -27.10 -31.15 -13.48
CA THR A 68 -26.39 -30.62 -12.31
C THR A 68 -27.39 -30.21 -11.22
N GLY A 69 -27.00 -30.40 -9.96
CA GLY A 69 -27.80 -29.96 -8.80
C GLY A 69 -27.78 -28.44 -8.54
N TYR A 70 -26.90 -27.72 -9.21
CA TYR A 70 -26.65 -26.29 -9.00
C TYR A 70 -26.43 -25.57 -10.33
N ASP A 71 -26.69 -24.27 -10.33
CA ASP A 71 -26.19 -23.36 -11.35
C ASP A 71 -24.66 -23.27 -11.23
N LEU A 72 -23.97 -23.25 -12.36
CA LEU A 72 -22.52 -23.13 -12.39
C LEU A 72 -22.11 -21.77 -12.96
N TYR A 73 -21.04 -21.25 -12.38
CA TYR A 73 -20.54 -19.92 -12.70
C TYR A 73 -19.07 -19.99 -13.08
N THR A 74 -18.67 -19.10 -13.99
CA THR A 74 -17.27 -18.93 -14.40
C THR A 74 -16.84 -17.49 -14.12
N PRO A 75 -15.69 -17.28 -13.46
CA PRO A 75 -15.19 -15.93 -13.22
C PRO A 75 -14.85 -15.24 -14.54
N VAL A 76 -15.24 -13.97 -14.65
CA VAL A 76 -15.09 -13.13 -15.85
C VAL A 76 -14.00 -12.10 -15.62
N ALA A 77 -14.11 -11.35 -14.53
CA ALA A 77 -13.18 -10.29 -14.14
C ALA A 77 -13.16 -10.19 -12.61
N SER A 78 -12.04 -9.76 -12.03
CA SER A 78 -11.91 -9.61 -10.58
C SER A 78 -11.32 -8.26 -10.20
N LEU A 79 -11.86 -7.69 -9.13
CA LEU A 79 -11.36 -6.52 -8.42
C LEU A 79 -11.14 -6.90 -6.96
N THR A 80 -10.49 -6.03 -6.17
CA THR A 80 -10.17 -6.32 -4.76
C THR A 80 -11.40 -6.77 -3.95
N ASP A 81 -12.53 -6.09 -4.12
CA ASP A 81 -13.74 -6.33 -3.34
C ASP A 81 -14.84 -7.09 -4.11
N TYR A 82 -14.68 -7.25 -5.42
CA TYR A 82 -15.73 -7.76 -6.30
C TYR A 82 -15.22 -8.81 -7.28
N ILE A 83 -16.05 -9.81 -7.57
CA ILE A 83 -15.80 -10.80 -8.64
C ILE A 83 -17.01 -10.80 -9.56
N VAL A 84 -16.79 -10.48 -10.84
CA VAL A 84 -17.82 -10.66 -11.87
C VAL A 84 -17.79 -12.12 -12.30
N VAL A 85 -18.96 -12.74 -12.29
CA VAL A 85 -19.14 -14.14 -12.71
C VAL A 85 -20.22 -14.21 -13.79
N GLN A 86 -20.04 -15.10 -14.75
CA GLN A 86 -21.04 -15.41 -15.76
C GLN A 86 -21.68 -16.74 -15.41
N LYS A 87 -23.00 -16.82 -15.45
CA LYS A 87 -23.72 -18.10 -15.39
C LYS A 87 -23.36 -18.90 -16.65
N SER A 88 -22.65 -20.00 -16.47
CA SER A 88 -22.17 -20.85 -17.57
C SER A 88 -22.91 -22.17 -17.69
N TRP A 89 -23.74 -22.51 -16.70
CA TRP A 89 -24.62 -23.67 -16.74
C TRP A 89 -25.88 -23.46 -15.90
N ASP A 90 -27.03 -23.85 -16.44
CA ASP A 90 -28.30 -23.86 -15.73
C ASP A 90 -28.49 -25.16 -14.94
N LYS A 91 -28.86 -25.02 -13.67
CA LYS A 91 -29.31 -26.14 -12.84
C LYS A 91 -30.40 -26.93 -13.55
N GLY A 92 -30.29 -28.26 -13.52
CA GLY A 92 -31.30 -29.14 -14.11
C GLY A 92 -31.33 -29.15 -15.64
N LYS A 93 -30.40 -28.47 -16.33
CA LYS A 93 -30.28 -28.61 -17.78
C LYS A 93 -29.93 -30.05 -18.14
N ASP A 94 -30.76 -30.65 -19.00
CA ASP A 94 -30.59 -32.01 -19.52
C ASP A 94 -29.28 -32.17 -20.30
N ILE A 95 -28.55 -33.24 -19.99
CA ILE A 95 -27.31 -33.65 -20.66
C ILE A 95 -27.52 -35.07 -21.13
N LYS A 96 -27.60 -35.27 -22.45
CA LYS A 96 -27.60 -36.62 -23.00
C LYS A 96 -26.24 -37.26 -22.77
N PHE A 97 -26.22 -38.50 -22.30
CA PHE A 97 -25.00 -39.26 -22.11
C PHE A 97 -25.10 -40.66 -22.73
N SER A 98 -23.94 -41.23 -23.03
CA SER A 98 -23.75 -42.65 -23.29
C SER A 98 -22.57 -43.17 -22.47
N ALA A 99 -22.62 -44.43 -22.05
CA ALA A 99 -21.59 -45.06 -21.22
C ALA A 99 -21.61 -46.58 -21.35
N THR A 100 -20.52 -47.21 -20.91
CA THR A 100 -20.49 -48.64 -20.62
C THR A 100 -20.75 -48.86 -19.13
N LEU A 101 -21.85 -49.52 -18.80
CA LEU A 101 -22.21 -49.89 -17.43
C LEU A 101 -21.82 -51.34 -17.17
N ASN A 102 -20.98 -51.56 -16.16
CA ASN A 102 -20.71 -52.90 -15.63
C ASN A 102 -21.49 -53.09 -14.33
N SER A 103 -22.16 -54.22 -14.19
CA SER A 103 -22.84 -54.64 -12.96
C SER A 103 -22.26 -55.96 -12.47
N LEU A 104 -22.13 -56.12 -11.15
CA LEU A 104 -21.77 -57.36 -10.48
C LEU A 104 -22.77 -57.63 -9.36
N GLY A 105 -23.35 -58.83 -9.34
CA GLY A 105 -24.29 -59.28 -8.32
C GLY A 105 -25.73 -59.44 -8.84
N ASN A 106 -26.67 -59.58 -7.90
CA ASN A 106 -28.09 -59.85 -8.19
C ASN A 106 -28.99 -59.26 -7.10
N LYS A 107 -30.31 -59.49 -7.21
CA LYS A 107 -31.28 -58.99 -6.22
C LYS A 107 -31.02 -59.46 -4.78
N ASP A 108 -30.50 -60.68 -4.59
CA ASP A 108 -30.32 -61.29 -3.27
C ASP A 108 -29.00 -60.87 -2.62
N THR A 109 -27.98 -60.59 -3.42
CA THR A 109 -26.63 -60.19 -2.97
C THR A 109 -26.38 -58.69 -3.05
N GLY A 110 -27.29 -57.95 -3.68
CA GLY A 110 -27.10 -56.55 -4.07
C GLY A 110 -26.26 -56.41 -5.33
N TRP A 111 -26.31 -55.22 -5.93
CA TRP A 111 -25.53 -54.90 -7.11
C TRP A 111 -24.43 -53.89 -6.78
N LYS A 112 -23.26 -54.11 -7.37
CA LYS A 112 -22.22 -53.09 -7.50
C LYS A 112 -22.11 -52.69 -8.96
N THR A 113 -22.26 -51.41 -9.26
CA THR A 113 -22.25 -50.91 -10.64
C THR A 113 -21.13 -49.91 -10.86
N ILE A 114 -20.54 -49.93 -12.05
CA ILE A 114 -19.49 -48.99 -12.46
C ILE A 114 -19.82 -48.48 -13.86
N PHE A 115 -19.92 -47.16 -13.98
CA PHE A 115 -20.02 -46.46 -15.26
C PHE A 115 -18.60 -46.20 -15.79
N SER A 116 -18.37 -46.52 -17.05
CA SER A 116 -17.08 -46.34 -17.71
C SER A 116 -17.30 -45.78 -19.11
N SER A 117 -16.28 -45.14 -19.69
CA SER A 117 -16.38 -44.53 -21.02
C SER A 117 -17.54 -43.54 -21.14
N LEU A 118 -17.82 -42.77 -20.09
CA LEU A 118 -18.89 -41.77 -20.08
C LEU A 118 -18.62 -40.71 -21.15
N GLN A 119 -19.52 -40.59 -22.12
CA GLN A 119 -19.56 -39.53 -23.11
C GLN A 119 -20.80 -38.70 -22.87
N MET A 120 -20.64 -37.38 -22.86
CA MET A 120 -21.73 -36.44 -22.67
C MET A 120 -21.85 -35.57 -23.92
N SER A 121 -23.09 -35.26 -24.29
CA SER A 121 -23.40 -34.32 -25.37
C SER A 121 -22.83 -32.93 -25.10
N GLU A 122 -22.80 -32.52 -23.83
CA GLU A 122 -22.21 -31.28 -23.35
C GLU A 122 -21.57 -31.52 -21.97
N THR A 123 -20.50 -30.80 -21.67
CA THR A 123 -19.84 -30.87 -20.35
C THR A 123 -20.18 -29.62 -19.56
N PRO A 124 -20.80 -29.73 -18.36
CA PRO A 124 -21.03 -28.59 -17.49
C PRO A 124 -19.73 -27.86 -17.18
N LYS A 125 -19.70 -26.55 -17.40
CA LYS A 125 -18.55 -25.68 -17.14
C LYS A 125 -18.82 -24.78 -15.95
N GLY A 126 -17.77 -24.46 -15.20
CA GLY A 126 -17.85 -23.58 -14.03
C GLY A 126 -17.93 -24.33 -12.71
N ASN A 127 -18.12 -23.57 -11.63
CA ASN A 127 -18.23 -24.08 -10.28
C ASN A 127 -19.52 -23.58 -9.63
N PRO A 128 -20.13 -24.37 -8.71
CA PRO A 128 -21.22 -23.87 -7.89
C PRO A 128 -20.68 -22.77 -6.96
N ILE A 129 -21.41 -21.66 -6.88
CA ILE A 129 -21.12 -20.57 -5.93
C ILE A 129 -22.33 -20.46 -4.98
N PRO A 130 -22.18 -20.86 -3.71
CA PRO A 130 -23.25 -20.74 -2.74
C PRO A 130 -23.65 -19.27 -2.55
N ASN A 131 -24.96 -19.00 -2.46
CA ASN A 131 -25.49 -17.67 -2.15
C ASN A 131 -25.05 -16.53 -3.10
N VAL A 132 -24.66 -16.84 -4.33
CA VAL A 132 -24.14 -15.88 -5.33
C VAL A 132 -25.05 -14.68 -5.58
N GLU A 133 -26.38 -14.86 -5.47
CA GLU A 133 -27.38 -13.81 -5.65
C GLU A 133 -27.41 -12.80 -4.49
N THR A 134 -27.03 -13.24 -3.28
CA THR A 134 -27.12 -12.45 -2.04
C THR A 134 -25.76 -11.99 -1.52
N ASP A 135 -24.68 -12.63 -1.94
CA ASP A 135 -23.33 -12.27 -1.54
C ASP A 135 -22.87 -11.03 -2.34
N GLY A 136 -22.69 -9.91 -1.64
CA GLY A 136 -22.29 -8.63 -2.22
C GLY A 136 -20.92 -8.66 -2.93
N LYS A 137 -20.09 -9.68 -2.69
CA LYS A 137 -18.81 -9.88 -3.39
C LYS A 137 -19.01 -10.26 -4.86
N TYR A 138 -20.11 -10.94 -5.20
CA TYR A 138 -20.33 -11.45 -6.54
C TYR A 138 -21.25 -10.53 -7.35
N ILE A 139 -20.89 -10.35 -8.62
CA ILE A 139 -21.66 -9.60 -9.59
C ILE A 139 -21.95 -10.53 -10.75
N ILE A 140 -23.22 -10.90 -10.94
CA ILE A 140 -23.63 -11.81 -12.01
C ILE A 140 -23.75 -11.02 -13.31
N MET A 141 -22.95 -11.38 -14.31
CA MET A 141 -22.97 -10.75 -15.63
C MET A 141 -24.33 -10.93 -16.29
N ASP A 142 -24.86 -9.84 -16.86
CA ASP A 142 -26.21 -9.76 -17.45
C ASP A 142 -27.36 -10.12 -16.48
N GLY A 143 -27.05 -10.23 -15.18
CA GLY A 143 -28.03 -10.44 -14.12
C GLY A 143 -28.75 -9.15 -13.70
N ALA A 144 -29.75 -9.28 -12.84
CA ALA A 144 -30.50 -8.14 -12.34
C ALA A 144 -29.58 -7.17 -11.56
N GLY A 145 -29.63 -5.88 -11.91
CA GLY A 145 -28.81 -4.84 -11.28
C GLY A 145 -27.32 -4.89 -11.64
N PHE A 146 -26.91 -5.67 -12.64
CA PHE A 146 -25.53 -5.72 -13.12
C PHE A 146 -25.01 -4.34 -13.53
N ASP A 147 -25.71 -3.67 -14.45
CA ASP A 147 -25.28 -2.37 -14.96
C ASP A 147 -25.27 -1.30 -13.86
N ASP A 148 -26.24 -1.32 -12.94
CA ASP A 148 -26.30 -0.38 -11.82
C ASP A 148 -25.08 -0.56 -10.89
N LYS A 149 -24.71 -1.79 -10.55
CA LYS A 149 -23.51 -2.08 -9.75
C LYS A 149 -22.24 -1.65 -10.48
N ILE A 150 -22.09 -1.97 -11.76
CA ILE A 150 -20.91 -1.58 -12.54
C ILE A 150 -20.81 -0.06 -12.67
N ASN A 151 -21.92 0.65 -12.87
CA ASN A 151 -21.95 2.11 -12.93
C ASN A 151 -21.58 2.74 -11.58
N ALA A 152 -22.09 2.21 -10.46
CA ALA A 152 -21.72 2.69 -9.13
C ALA A 152 -20.21 2.54 -8.85
N ILE A 153 -19.63 1.39 -9.23
CA ILE A 153 -18.17 1.17 -9.12
C ILE A 153 -17.42 2.14 -10.03
N LYS A 154 -17.88 2.33 -11.27
CA LYS A 154 -17.28 3.29 -12.21
C LYS A 154 -17.26 4.72 -11.64
N ASP A 155 -18.34 5.16 -10.99
CA ASP A 155 -18.41 6.47 -10.35
C ASP A 155 -17.49 6.60 -9.13
N GLU A 156 -17.32 5.53 -8.34
CA GLU A 156 -16.30 5.46 -7.30
C GLU A 156 -14.89 5.66 -7.87
N TYR A 157 -14.55 4.93 -8.94
CA TYR A 157 -13.23 5.03 -9.55
C TYR A 157 -13.00 6.35 -10.30
N ALA A 158 -14.05 6.99 -10.82
CA ALA A 158 -13.97 8.35 -11.36
C ALA A 158 -13.59 9.38 -10.26
N ARG A 159 -14.15 9.23 -9.05
CA ARG A 159 -13.77 10.04 -7.89
C ARG A 159 -12.33 9.77 -7.46
N LYS A 160 -11.90 8.50 -7.39
CA LYS A 160 -10.51 8.12 -7.11
C LYS A 160 -9.54 8.72 -8.13
N LYS A 161 -9.90 8.69 -9.42
CA LYS A 161 -9.09 9.29 -10.49
C LYS A 161 -8.98 10.81 -10.36
N SER A 162 -10.07 11.47 -10.02
CA SER A 162 -10.08 12.93 -9.78
C SER A 162 -9.18 13.28 -8.60
N LYS A 163 -9.29 12.54 -7.48
CA LYS A 163 -8.41 12.69 -6.32
C LYS A 163 -6.94 12.44 -6.66
N LEU A 164 -6.63 11.42 -7.45
CA LEU A 164 -5.28 11.15 -7.93
C LEU A 164 -4.71 12.33 -8.72
N ASN A 165 -5.51 12.99 -9.57
CA ASN A 165 -5.07 14.17 -10.31
C ASN A 165 -4.80 15.36 -9.39
N GLU A 166 -5.65 15.59 -8.38
CA GLU A 166 -5.44 16.63 -7.35
C GLU A 166 -4.12 16.40 -6.60
N LEU A 167 -3.90 15.17 -6.11
CA LEU A 167 -2.67 14.83 -5.38
C LEU A 167 -1.42 14.99 -6.24
N ASN A 168 -1.48 14.65 -7.54
CA ASN A 168 -0.38 14.88 -8.48
C ASN A 168 -0.06 16.37 -8.66
N ASN A 169 -1.07 17.25 -8.61
CA ASN A 169 -0.84 18.68 -8.63
C ASN A 169 -0.25 19.17 -7.29
N ASP A 170 -0.74 18.65 -6.17
CA ASP A 170 -0.27 19.07 -4.85
C ASP A 170 1.15 18.62 -4.56
N ILE A 171 1.55 17.40 -4.96
CA ILE A 171 2.95 16.96 -4.83
C ILE A 171 3.90 17.82 -5.67
N ALA A 172 3.46 18.32 -6.83
CA ALA A 172 4.26 19.24 -7.64
C ALA A 172 4.48 20.58 -6.90
N LYS A 173 3.44 21.14 -6.27
CA LYS A 173 3.55 22.34 -5.44
C LYS A 173 4.48 22.12 -4.24
N VAL A 174 4.34 21.00 -3.53
CA VAL A 174 5.20 20.66 -2.40
C VAL A 174 6.67 20.55 -2.83
N LYS A 175 6.96 19.91 -3.97
CA LYS A 175 8.31 19.85 -4.54
C LYS A 175 8.87 21.26 -4.82
N THR A 176 8.08 22.15 -5.40
CA THR A 176 8.49 23.55 -5.62
C THR A 176 8.77 24.26 -4.30
N ASN A 177 7.92 24.10 -3.29
CA ASN A 177 8.14 24.70 -1.97
C ASN A 177 9.42 24.16 -1.29
N ILE A 178 9.73 22.88 -1.48
CA ILE A 178 10.99 22.28 -1.00
C ILE A 178 12.21 22.93 -1.68
N LEU A 179 12.13 23.22 -2.98
CA LEU A 179 13.20 23.92 -3.68
C LEU A 179 13.38 25.37 -3.18
N VAL A 180 12.27 26.08 -2.95
CA VAL A 180 12.29 27.44 -2.41
C VAL A 180 12.92 27.46 -1.01
N ILE A 181 12.47 26.60 -0.09
CA ILE A 181 13.01 26.58 1.28
C ILE A 181 14.48 26.13 1.30
N ASN A 182 14.90 25.24 0.40
CA ASN A 182 16.31 24.87 0.27
C ASN A 182 17.15 26.09 -0.10
N LYS A 183 16.69 26.87 -1.08
CA LYS A 183 17.37 28.11 -1.48
C LYS A 183 17.41 29.12 -0.33
N GLU A 184 16.31 29.31 0.39
CA GLU A 184 16.27 30.19 1.58
C GLU A 184 17.27 29.75 2.65
N ILE A 185 17.40 28.44 2.90
CA ILE A 185 18.37 27.88 3.84
C ILE A 185 19.82 28.10 3.35
N ASP A 186 20.08 27.83 2.07
CA ASP A 186 21.42 27.97 1.48
C ASP A 186 21.88 29.44 1.47
N GLU A 187 20.95 30.38 1.29
CA GLU A 187 21.20 31.82 1.26
C GLU A 187 21.05 32.49 2.65
N TYR A 188 20.67 31.73 3.69
CA TYR A 188 20.24 32.27 4.98
C TYR A 188 21.28 33.18 5.66
N TRP A 189 22.54 32.78 5.62
CA TRP A 189 23.64 33.52 6.23
C TRP A 189 24.08 34.74 5.41
N GLY A 190 23.42 35.02 4.29
CA GLY A 190 23.71 36.16 3.43
C GLY A 190 24.92 35.97 2.52
N LYS A 191 25.40 37.08 1.94
CA LYS A 191 26.56 37.11 1.04
C LYS A 191 27.68 37.94 1.64
N GLY A 192 28.91 37.48 1.45
CA GLY A 192 30.11 38.20 1.86
C GLY A 192 30.49 39.28 0.87
N GLU A 193 31.55 40.02 1.20
CA GLU A 193 32.12 41.07 0.35
C GLU A 193 32.59 40.54 -1.02
N ASP A 194 32.93 39.25 -1.10
CA ASP A 194 33.31 38.55 -2.34
C ASP A 194 32.10 38.06 -3.16
N GLY A 195 30.88 38.38 -2.72
CA GLY A 195 29.62 37.98 -3.35
C GLY A 195 29.23 36.51 -3.13
N LYS A 196 30.03 35.73 -2.41
CA LYS A 196 29.73 34.31 -2.11
C LYS A 196 28.84 34.20 -0.88
N THR A 197 28.06 33.13 -0.80
CA THR A 197 27.25 32.81 0.38
C THR A 197 28.13 32.65 1.60
N GLN A 198 27.78 33.35 2.68
CA GLN A 198 28.50 33.25 3.95
C GLN A 198 28.07 32.00 4.71
N SER A 199 28.89 31.62 5.68
CA SER A 199 28.53 30.63 6.69
C SER A 199 28.33 31.31 8.04
N ARG A 200 27.66 30.60 8.95
CA ARG A 200 27.55 30.98 10.36
C ARG A 200 28.86 31.50 10.96
N TYR A 201 29.98 30.85 10.63
CA TYR A 201 31.31 31.21 11.12
C TYR A 201 31.71 32.63 10.69
N PHE A 202 31.51 32.99 9.43
CA PHE A 202 31.89 34.30 8.90
C PHE A 202 31.03 35.42 9.49
N VAL A 203 29.72 35.20 9.61
CA VAL A 203 28.81 36.15 10.25
C VAL A 203 29.21 36.37 11.73
N GLN A 204 29.51 35.30 12.46
CA GLN A 204 29.97 35.40 13.84
C GLN A 204 31.32 36.14 13.93
N ARG A 205 32.25 35.86 13.02
CA ARG A 205 33.55 36.56 12.96
C ARG A 205 33.37 38.05 12.70
N ASP A 206 32.47 38.43 11.79
CA ASP A 206 32.21 39.84 11.48
C ASP A 206 31.57 40.57 12.67
N LEU A 207 30.66 39.93 13.42
CA LEU A 207 30.14 40.47 14.67
C LEU A 207 31.23 40.61 15.74
N ASN A 208 32.17 39.68 15.81
CA ASN A 208 33.28 39.72 16.76
C ASN A 208 34.29 40.84 16.47
N LYS A 209 34.31 41.45 15.29
CA LYS A 209 35.21 42.59 14.98
C LYS A 209 35.03 43.76 15.95
N GLU A 210 33.80 44.02 16.41
CA GLU A 210 33.51 45.05 17.43
C GLU A 210 34.24 44.75 18.75
N LEU A 211 34.21 43.48 19.18
CA LEU A 211 34.88 43.01 20.39
C LEU A 211 36.42 43.00 20.23
N GLU A 212 36.92 42.59 19.06
CA GLU A 212 38.35 42.63 18.74
C GLU A 212 38.90 44.05 18.78
N LEU A 213 38.18 45.02 18.20
CA LEU A 213 38.55 46.43 18.24
C LEU A 213 38.54 46.97 19.68
N PHE A 214 37.49 46.68 20.44
CA PHE A 214 37.40 47.07 21.85
C PHE A 214 38.58 46.54 22.67
N ASN A 215 38.94 45.26 22.50
CA ASN A 215 40.08 44.65 23.19
C ASN A 215 41.40 45.33 22.82
N LYS A 216 41.63 45.61 21.53
CA LYS A 216 42.87 46.24 21.07
C LYS A 216 43.07 47.64 21.68
N GLU A 217 41.99 48.38 21.89
CA GLU A 217 42.05 49.74 22.43
C GLU A 217 42.03 49.80 23.96
N ASN A 218 41.32 48.87 24.61
CA ASN A 218 40.96 49.00 26.04
C ASN A 218 41.47 47.86 26.92
N ALA A 219 42.11 46.82 26.39
CA ALA A 219 42.56 45.70 27.24
C ALA A 219 43.51 46.19 28.35
N PRO A 220 43.43 45.61 29.56
CA PRO A 220 44.21 46.08 30.71
C PRO A 220 45.72 46.19 30.44
N TYR A 221 46.27 45.30 29.62
CA TYR A 221 47.67 45.36 29.21
C TYR A 221 48.02 46.63 28.43
N TYR A 222 47.20 47.01 27.44
CA TYR A 222 47.44 48.21 26.63
C TYR A 222 47.21 49.49 27.45
N PHE A 223 46.19 49.49 28.29
CA PHE A 223 45.93 50.59 29.22
C PHE A 223 47.08 50.77 30.21
N GLU A 224 47.55 49.70 30.86
CA GLU A 224 48.66 49.78 31.81
C GLU A 224 49.93 50.28 31.14
N LYS A 225 50.25 49.80 29.94
CA LYS A 225 51.41 50.27 29.18
C LYS A 225 51.33 51.78 28.91
N LYS A 226 50.17 52.28 28.49
CA LYS A 226 49.95 53.71 28.25
C LYS A 226 50.02 54.53 29.53
N TYR A 227 49.34 54.08 30.59
CA TYR A 227 49.36 54.73 31.90
C TYR A 227 50.77 54.80 32.51
N ASN A 228 51.56 53.73 32.34
CA ASN A 228 52.94 53.71 32.80
C ASN A 228 53.77 54.80 32.12
N ALA A 229 53.71 54.88 30.79
CA ALA A 229 54.49 55.83 30.02
C ALA A 229 54.06 57.30 30.22
N GLU A 230 52.75 57.55 30.32
CA GLU A 230 52.20 58.91 30.32
C GLU A 230 52.03 59.50 31.74
N VAL A 231 51.81 58.67 32.76
CA VAL A 231 51.44 59.14 34.11
C VAL A 231 52.41 58.62 35.17
N PHE A 232 52.55 57.30 35.30
CA PHE A 232 53.29 56.69 36.42
C PHE A 232 54.80 56.97 36.35
N ASP A 233 55.46 56.68 35.23
CA ASP A 233 56.92 56.85 35.09
C ASP A 233 57.35 58.34 35.21
N PRO A 234 56.63 59.30 34.58
CA PRO A 234 56.87 60.73 34.80
C PRO A 234 56.71 61.15 36.28
N ALA A 235 55.66 60.70 36.96
CA ALA A 235 55.43 61.01 38.38
C ALA A 235 56.56 60.46 39.27
N MET A 236 56.98 59.22 39.01
CA MET A 236 58.10 58.57 39.69
C MET A 236 59.42 59.31 39.45
N LYS A 237 59.67 59.81 38.23
CA LYS A 237 60.87 60.58 37.89
C LYS A 237 60.87 61.95 38.59
N ALA A 238 59.78 62.71 38.48
CA ALA A 238 59.66 64.03 39.10
C ALA A 238 59.84 63.97 40.64
N ARG A 239 59.29 62.94 41.29
CA ARG A 239 59.45 62.74 42.73
C ARG A 239 60.90 62.41 43.11
N ARG A 240 61.61 61.58 42.31
CA ARG A 240 63.03 61.26 42.51
C ARG A 240 63.91 62.51 42.43
N GLU A 241 63.69 63.35 41.43
CA GLU A 241 64.45 64.59 41.24
C GLU A 241 64.26 65.58 42.41
N LYS A 242 63.05 65.60 43.00
CA LYS A 242 62.74 66.47 44.15
C LYS A 242 63.36 66.00 45.47
N LEU A 243 63.40 64.70 45.73
CA LEU A 243 63.76 64.16 47.05
C LEU A 243 65.28 64.02 47.29
N LYS A 244 66.12 63.97 46.24
CA LYS A 244 67.61 63.79 46.28
C LYS A 244 68.12 62.54 47.02
N ASN A 245 67.70 62.29 48.26
CA ASN A 245 67.82 61.05 49.02
C ASN A 245 66.41 60.54 49.36
N TYR A 246 66.03 59.37 48.89
CA TYR A 246 64.67 58.83 49.09
C TYR A 246 64.68 57.40 49.61
N ARG A 247 63.60 57.02 50.30
CA ARG A 247 63.24 55.65 50.67
C ARG A 247 62.16 55.13 49.72
N LEU A 248 62.00 53.82 49.60
CA LEU A 248 60.97 53.22 48.76
C LEU A 248 59.55 53.63 49.18
N SER A 249 59.32 53.79 50.49
CA SER A 249 58.04 54.24 51.06
C SER A 249 57.60 55.62 50.57
N ASP A 250 58.54 56.47 50.12
CA ASP A 250 58.23 57.83 49.65
C ASP A 250 57.47 57.85 48.31
N PHE A 251 57.22 56.67 47.72
CA PHE A 251 56.47 56.46 46.48
C PHE A 251 55.26 55.52 46.68
N ASP A 252 54.91 55.16 47.93
CA ASP A 252 53.78 54.26 48.19
C ASP A 252 52.46 54.86 47.73
N ASP A 253 52.28 56.17 47.85
CA ASP A 253 51.11 56.92 47.34
C ASP A 253 50.96 56.76 45.82
N ILE A 254 52.03 56.99 45.05
CA ILE A 254 52.03 56.87 43.57
C ILE A 254 51.77 55.42 43.15
N ARG A 255 52.32 54.44 43.88
CA ARG A 255 52.09 53.01 43.62
C ARG A 255 50.68 52.57 44.00
N ALA A 256 50.12 53.10 45.09
CA ALA A 256 48.74 52.84 45.50
C ALA A 256 47.74 53.42 44.50
N GLU A 257 47.97 54.65 44.04
CA GLU A 257 47.16 55.30 43.00
C GLU A 257 47.18 54.51 41.69
N LYS A 258 48.37 54.09 41.22
CA LYS A 258 48.47 53.20 40.04
C LYS A 258 47.61 51.94 40.21
N ARG A 259 47.69 51.25 41.36
CA ARG A 259 46.89 50.05 41.61
C ARG A 259 45.39 50.36 41.55
N ALA A 260 44.95 51.44 42.19
CA ALA A 260 43.54 51.84 42.20
C ALA A 260 43.01 52.16 40.79
N VAL A 261 43.79 52.90 39.99
CA VAL A 261 43.41 53.24 38.60
C VAL A 261 43.37 52.00 37.71
N LEU A 262 44.37 51.11 37.83
CA LEU A 262 44.39 49.87 37.06
C LEU A 262 43.22 48.95 37.42
N GLU A 263 42.88 48.84 38.70
CA GLU A 263 41.78 47.98 39.14
C GLU A 263 40.43 48.52 38.66
N LYS A 264 40.19 49.84 38.80
CA LYS A 264 39.01 50.49 38.25
C LYS A 264 38.89 50.28 36.73
N HIS A 265 39.99 50.43 35.99
CA HIS A 265 39.98 50.19 34.55
C HIS A 265 39.66 48.74 34.18
N LYS A 266 40.18 47.76 34.93
CA LYS A 266 39.85 46.33 34.71
C LYS A 266 38.38 46.06 34.93
N GLU A 267 37.78 46.63 35.98
CA GLU A 267 36.35 46.51 36.25
C GLU A 267 35.52 47.10 35.10
N GLU A 268 35.81 48.35 34.70
CA GLU A 268 35.12 49.02 33.60
C GLU A 268 35.30 48.29 32.27
N TYR A 269 36.50 47.78 31.99
CA TYR A 269 36.79 46.95 30.83
C TYR A 269 35.96 45.66 30.84
N SER A 270 35.90 44.95 31.98
CA SER A 270 35.17 43.69 32.10
C SER A 270 33.68 43.88 31.88
N VAL A 271 33.10 44.94 32.44
CA VAL A 271 31.68 45.29 32.23
C VAL A 271 31.40 45.52 30.75
N LYS A 272 32.13 46.42 30.09
CA LYS A 272 31.92 46.73 28.67
C LYS A 272 32.21 45.54 27.75
N TYR A 273 33.25 44.75 28.05
CA TYR A 273 33.55 43.52 27.32
C TYR A 273 32.35 42.57 27.34
N ASN A 274 31.80 42.33 28.54
CA ASN A 274 30.65 41.43 28.72
C ASN A 274 29.40 41.98 28.02
N GLU A 275 29.15 43.29 28.09
CA GLU A 275 28.03 43.93 27.37
C GLU A 275 28.10 43.68 25.85
N ILE A 276 29.26 43.90 25.23
CA ILE A 276 29.46 43.66 23.79
C ILE A 276 29.30 42.17 23.48
N ASN A 277 29.94 41.31 24.27
CA ASN A 277 29.90 39.86 24.07
C ASN A 277 28.46 39.29 24.16
N GLU A 278 27.69 39.69 25.18
CA GLU A 278 26.30 39.25 25.33
C GLU A 278 25.41 39.76 24.20
N LYS A 279 25.64 40.99 23.72
CA LYS A 279 24.94 41.52 22.54
C LYS A 279 25.24 40.68 21.29
N ILE A 280 26.48 40.26 21.09
CA ILE A 280 26.87 39.38 19.97
C ILE A 280 26.21 38.00 20.11
N LYS A 281 26.25 37.39 21.31
CA LYS A 281 25.59 36.11 21.58
C LYS A 281 24.08 36.18 21.33
N ALA A 282 23.42 37.23 21.77
CA ALA A 282 21.99 37.43 21.54
C ALA A 282 21.66 37.51 20.05
N LYS A 283 22.44 38.26 19.26
CA LYS A 283 22.27 38.33 17.80
C LYS A 283 22.48 36.97 17.13
N MET A 284 23.54 36.26 17.50
CA MET A 284 23.81 34.92 16.96
C MET A 284 22.71 33.93 17.31
N LYS A 285 22.18 33.98 18.53
CA LYS A 285 21.05 33.14 18.95
C LYS A 285 19.81 33.38 18.08
N VAL A 286 19.44 34.63 17.82
CA VAL A 286 18.30 34.96 16.95
C VAL A 286 18.49 34.40 15.55
N LEU A 287 19.70 34.51 14.98
CA LEU A 287 20.02 33.95 13.67
C LEU A 287 19.99 32.41 13.68
N ASP A 288 20.56 31.77 14.69
CA ASP A 288 20.54 30.31 14.83
C ASP A 288 19.09 29.79 14.97
N ASP A 289 18.27 30.44 15.80
CA ASP A 289 16.86 30.10 16.00
C ASP A 289 16.06 30.24 14.68
N GLY A 290 16.27 31.32 13.92
CA GLY A 290 15.61 31.50 12.62
C GLY A 290 16.00 30.43 11.57
N LEU A 291 17.25 29.97 11.57
CA LEU A 291 17.66 28.86 10.70
C LEU A 291 16.97 27.55 11.11
N GLN A 292 16.83 27.30 12.42
CA GLN A 292 16.12 26.12 12.91
C GLN A 292 14.64 26.13 12.50
N GLU A 293 13.98 27.29 12.48
CA GLU A 293 12.61 27.42 11.98
C GLU A 293 12.50 27.03 10.50
N LEU A 294 13.44 27.47 9.65
CA LEU A 294 13.47 27.09 8.23
C LEU A 294 13.71 25.58 8.05
N ILE A 295 14.62 25.00 8.84
CA ILE A 295 14.88 23.56 8.85
C ILE A 295 13.62 22.78 9.28
N ALA A 296 12.91 23.26 10.30
CA ALA A 296 11.66 22.65 10.75
C ALA A 296 10.57 22.72 9.67
N LYS A 297 10.42 23.86 8.99
CA LYS A 297 9.51 24.02 7.84
C LYS A 297 9.86 23.03 6.71
N LYS A 298 11.14 22.91 6.36
CA LYS A 298 11.61 21.92 5.38
C LYS A 298 11.25 20.49 5.77
N ARG A 299 11.45 20.10 7.03
CA ARG A 299 11.04 18.78 7.53
C ARG A 299 9.54 18.54 7.38
N GLY A 300 8.72 19.55 7.69
CA GLY A 300 7.27 19.50 7.49
C GLY A 300 6.89 19.26 6.03
N LEU A 301 7.52 19.97 5.09
CA LEU A 301 7.28 19.79 3.65
C LEU A 301 7.70 18.39 3.15
N ILE A 302 8.83 17.85 3.64
CA ILE A 302 9.27 16.49 3.30
C ILE A 302 8.26 15.44 3.81
N GLN A 303 7.74 15.62 5.02
CA GLN A 303 6.71 14.73 5.57
C GLN A 303 5.41 14.78 4.75
N GLN A 304 4.99 15.97 4.34
CA GLN A 304 3.85 16.15 3.43
C GLN A 304 4.10 15.47 2.09
N GLN A 305 5.29 15.62 1.51
CA GLN A 305 5.68 14.96 0.26
C GLN A 305 5.56 13.44 0.36
N SER A 306 6.06 12.83 1.45
CA SER A 306 5.97 11.39 1.66
C SER A 306 4.51 10.92 1.74
N THR A 307 3.71 11.62 2.54
CA THR A 307 2.29 11.28 2.76
C THR A 307 1.51 11.31 1.44
N ILE A 308 1.67 12.37 0.65
CA ILE A 308 1.02 12.49 -0.66
C ILE A 308 1.52 11.42 -1.63
N SER A 309 2.82 11.12 -1.62
CA SER A 309 3.41 10.10 -2.51
C SER A 309 2.84 8.70 -2.23
N ASP A 310 2.63 8.36 -0.96
CA ASP A 310 2.07 7.08 -0.57
C ASP A 310 0.59 6.97 -0.96
N GLU A 311 -0.19 8.05 -0.79
CA GLU A 311 -1.59 8.10 -1.23
C GLU A 311 -1.70 7.98 -2.76
N ILE A 312 -0.85 8.68 -3.51
CA ILE A 312 -0.76 8.56 -4.98
C ILE A 312 -0.48 7.11 -5.38
N ARG A 313 0.51 6.46 -4.74
CA ARG A 313 0.89 5.08 -5.08
C ARG A 313 -0.28 4.10 -4.86
N ASN A 314 -0.99 4.25 -3.74
CA ASN A 314 -2.15 3.43 -3.43
C ASN A 314 -3.30 3.65 -4.44
N LEU A 315 -3.65 4.90 -4.72
CA LEU A 315 -4.73 5.22 -5.65
C LEU A 315 -4.41 4.85 -7.10
N ASP A 316 -3.16 5.04 -7.55
CA ASP A 316 -2.70 4.63 -8.87
C ASP A 316 -2.77 3.11 -9.04
N TYR A 317 -2.35 2.35 -8.03
CA TYR A 317 -2.49 0.89 -8.03
C TYR A 317 -3.95 0.46 -8.12
N GLN A 318 -4.83 1.02 -7.28
CA GLN A 318 -6.27 0.72 -7.33
C GLN A 318 -6.87 1.06 -8.69
N TYR A 319 -6.53 2.23 -9.25
CA TYR A 319 -7.07 2.67 -10.54
C TYR A 319 -6.59 1.78 -11.70
N LYS A 320 -5.33 1.34 -11.69
CA LYS A 320 -4.80 0.39 -12.69
C LYS A 320 -5.54 -0.95 -12.63
N ASN A 321 -5.78 -1.47 -11.43
CA ASN A 321 -6.57 -2.69 -11.26
C ASN A 321 -8.00 -2.52 -11.81
N TRP A 322 -8.62 -1.35 -11.60
CA TRP A 322 -9.93 -1.04 -12.17
C TRP A 322 -9.92 -1.00 -13.70
N VAL A 323 -8.91 -0.38 -14.31
CA VAL A 323 -8.76 -0.36 -15.78
C VAL A 323 -8.64 -1.78 -16.33
N ASN A 324 -7.81 -2.62 -15.71
CA ASN A 324 -7.66 -4.03 -16.09
C ASN A 324 -8.97 -4.81 -15.91
N PHE A 325 -9.67 -4.62 -14.79
CA PHE A 325 -10.97 -5.21 -14.53
C PHE A 325 -11.99 -4.87 -15.63
N MET A 326 -12.06 -3.59 -16.04
CA MET A 326 -12.95 -3.16 -17.11
C MET A 326 -12.54 -3.72 -18.48
N GLU A 327 -11.24 -3.86 -18.73
CA GLU A 327 -10.74 -4.49 -19.96
C GLU A 327 -11.11 -5.97 -20.03
N GLU A 328 -10.94 -6.73 -18.94
CA GLU A 328 -11.37 -8.13 -18.85
C GLU A 328 -12.87 -8.28 -19.05
N LEU A 329 -13.65 -7.40 -18.42
CA LEU A 329 -15.11 -7.39 -18.55
C LEU A 329 -15.55 -7.13 -19.99
N ASN A 330 -14.91 -6.17 -20.68
CA ASN A 330 -15.23 -5.82 -22.06
C ASN A 330 -14.78 -6.87 -23.09
N LYS A 331 -13.84 -7.78 -22.75
CA LYS A 331 -13.48 -8.91 -23.63
C LYS A 331 -14.56 -10.00 -23.70
N ARG A 332 -15.52 -9.97 -22.76
CA ARG A 332 -16.53 -11.01 -22.54
C ARG A 332 -17.95 -10.55 -22.87
N LYS A 333 -18.16 -9.23 -22.97
CA LYS A 333 -19.30 -8.62 -23.66
C LYS A 333 -19.08 -8.73 -25.17
#